data_AF-A0A957Z9H3-F1
#
_entry.id   AF-A0A957Z9H3-F1
#
_cell.length_a   1.000
_cell.length_b   1.000
_cell.length_c   1.000
_cell.angle_alpha   90.00
_cell.angle_beta   90.00
_cell.angle_gamma   90.00
#
_symmetry.space_group_name_H-M   'P 1'
#
loop_
_entity.id
_entity.type
_entity.pdbx_description
1 polymer ?
#
loop_
_entity_poly.entity_id
_entity_poly.type
_entity_poly.pdbx_seq_one_letter_code
_entity_poly.pdbx_strand_id
1 'polypeptide(L)'
;MNVTLAYGHSGLTVELPDQTDIVQSRFVPGLTDEAAAIRAALCEPIGAPPLAQKVRPGDKVVIVHSDITRPTPNDRMLPVLLAELEAAGIARADITL
;
A
#
# COMPACT_ATOMS: atom_id res chain seq x y z
N MET A 1 13.02 -33.06 3.92
CA MET A 1 11.94 -32.09 3.53
C MET A 1 12.43 -31.02 2.54
N ASN A 2 11.58 -30.51 1.62
CA ASN A 2 11.96 -29.43 0.69
C ASN A 2 11.37 -28.07 1.11
N VAL A 3 12.20 -27.02 1.13
CA VAL A 3 11.82 -25.64 1.47
C VAL A 3 12.32 -24.67 0.40
N THR A 4 11.49 -23.72 0.00
CA THR A 4 11.87 -22.68 -0.98
C THR A 4 12.21 -21.37 -0.28
N LEU A 5 13.43 -20.90 -0.46
CA LEU A 5 13.94 -19.63 0.05
C LEU A 5 13.75 -18.52 -0.99
N ALA A 6 13.44 -17.30 -0.52
CA ALA A 6 13.41 -16.10 -1.35
C ALA A 6 14.83 -15.69 -1.76
N TYR A 7 15.31 -16.23 -2.88
CA TYR A 7 16.65 -15.97 -3.42
C TYR A 7 16.60 -15.78 -4.93
N GLY A 8 17.16 -14.69 -5.44
CA GLY A 8 17.08 -14.32 -6.85
C GLY A 8 15.64 -14.09 -7.31
N HIS A 9 15.36 -14.39 -8.59
CA HIS A 9 14.02 -14.21 -9.17
C HIS A 9 13.15 -15.47 -9.15
N SER A 10 13.75 -16.66 -9.11
CA SER A 10 13.03 -17.94 -9.14
C SER A 10 12.90 -18.62 -7.78
N GLY A 11 13.60 -18.12 -6.75
CA GLY A 11 13.73 -18.80 -5.47
C GLY A 11 14.80 -19.91 -5.52
N LEU A 12 15.19 -20.38 -4.33
CA LEU A 12 16.12 -21.49 -4.15
C LEU A 12 15.44 -22.57 -3.31
N THR A 13 15.19 -23.74 -3.91
CA THR A 13 14.70 -24.91 -3.17
C THR A 13 15.88 -25.64 -2.55
N VAL A 14 15.80 -25.87 -1.23
CA VAL A 14 16.78 -26.60 -0.45
C VAL A 14 16.13 -27.82 0.20
N GLU A 15 16.88 -28.92 0.27
CA GLU A 15 16.50 -30.11 1.02
C GLU A 15 17.08 -30.01 2.43
N LEU A 16 16.23 -30.16 3.45
CA LEU A 16 16.59 -30.08 4.86
C LEU A 16 16.29 -31.41 5.58
N PRO A 17 17.02 -31.74 6.66
CA PRO A 17 16.71 -32.88 7.51
C PRO A 17 15.30 -32.77 8.12
N ASP A 18 14.65 -33.90 8.37
CA ASP A 18 13.26 -33.91 8.83
C ASP A 18 13.07 -33.38 10.26
N GLN A 19 14.14 -33.29 11.06
CA GLN A 19 14.12 -32.70 12.41
C GLN A 19 14.24 -31.16 12.43
N THR A 20 14.15 -30.50 11.27
CA THR A 20 14.34 -29.05 11.16
C THR A 20 13.04 -28.29 11.44
N ASP A 21 13.09 -27.32 12.36
CA ASP A 21 11.96 -26.41 12.59
C ASP A 21 11.89 -25.32 11.51
N ILE A 22 10.70 -25.12 10.94
CA ILE A 22 10.45 -24.05 9.96
C ILE A 22 9.54 -22.99 10.57
N VAL A 23 10.07 -21.77 10.71
CA VAL A 23 9.31 -20.59 11.14
C VAL A 23 9.02 -19.72 9.92
N GLN A 24 7.73 -19.52 9.64
CA GLN A 24 7.27 -18.73 8.51
C GLN A 24 6.11 -17.82 8.90
N SER A 25 5.99 -16.68 8.22
CA SER A 25 4.83 -15.80 8.37
C SER A 25 3.56 -16.52 7.91
N ARG A 26 2.44 -16.23 8.58
CA ARG A 26 1.13 -16.66 8.10
C ARG A 26 0.80 -15.87 6.82
N PHE A 27 0.51 -16.59 5.74
CA PHE A 27 -0.01 -15.98 4.53
C PHE A 27 -1.40 -15.38 4.80
N VAL A 28 -1.61 -14.15 4.33
CA VAL A 28 -2.89 -13.46 4.35
C VAL A 28 -3.22 -13.11 2.89
N PRO A 29 -4.37 -13.54 2.34
CA PRO A 29 -4.76 -13.17 1.00
C PRO A 29 -4.95 -11.65 0.90
N GLY A 30 -4.58 -11.10 -0.26
CA GLY A 30 -4.86 -9.71 -0.58
C GLY A 30 -6.36 -9.42 -0.62
N LEU A 31 -6.71 -8.14 -0.52
CA LEU A 31 -8.10 -7.69 -0.66
C LEU A 31 -8.57 -7.87 -2.10
N THR A 32 -9.82 -8.29 -2.28
CA THR A 32 -10.41 -8.50 -3.61
C THR A 32 -10.55 -7.20 -4.40
N ASP A 33 -10.88 -6.10 -3.71
CA ASP A 33 -10.96 -4.76 -4.27
C ASP A 33 -10.17 -3.79 -3.39
N GLU A 34 -8.89 -3.63 -3.74
CA GLU A 34 -7.99 -2.74 -3.03
C GLU A 34 -8.39 -1.28 -3.16
N ALA A 35 -8.93 -0.86 -4.31
CA ALA A 35 -9.31 0.52 -4.55
C ALA A 35 -10.49 0.93 -3.66
N ALA A 36 -11.50 0.07 -3.54
CA ALA A 36 -12.62 0.29 -2.62
C ALA A 36 -12.14 0.33 -1.16
N ALA A 37 -11.24 -0.58 -0.77
CA ALA A 37 -10.71 -0.62 0.59
C ALA A 37 -9.89 0.63 0.96
N ILE A 38 -9.04 1.11 0.05
CA ILE A 38 -8.26 2.34 0.24
C ILE A 38 -9.20 3.54 0.36
N ARG A 39 -10.22 3.63 -0.51
CA ARG A 39 -11.22 4.69 -0.44
C ARG A 39 -11.96 4.69 0.90
N ALA A 40 -12.42 3.53 1.35
CA ALA A 40 -13.09 3.38 2.64
C ALA A 40 -12.18 3.85 3.79
N ALA A 41 -10.89 3.50 3.77
CA ALA A 41 -9.93 3.93 4.78
C ALA A 41 -9.71 5.46 4.79
N LEU A 42 -9.81 6.13 3.64
CA LEU A 42 -9.71 7.60 3.54
C LEU A 42 -10.99 8.31 4.03
N CYS A 43 -12.15 7.68 3.83
CA CYS A 43 -13.45 8.18 4.29
C CYS A 43 -13.71 7.90 5.78
N GLU A 44 -13.20 6.79 6.31
CA GLU A 44 -13.39 6.35 7.70
C GLU A 44 -12.04 6.11 8.40
N PRO A 45 -11.22 7.15 8.60
CA PRO A 45 -9.89 6.97 9.17
C PRO A 45 -9.97 6.73 10.69
N ILE A 46 -8.99 5.98 11.21
CA ILE A 46 -8.88 5.68 12.63
C ILE A 46 -8.37 6.91 13.38
N GLY A 47 -9.19 7.46 14.28
CA GLY A 47 -8.78 8.53 15.19
C GLY A 47 -8.52 9.89 14.53
N ALA A 48 -9.03 10.11 13.31
CA ALA A 48 -8.89 11.38 12.59
C ALA A 48 -10.17 11.72 11.81
N PRO A 49 -10.33 12.98 11.35
CA PRO A 49 -11.35 13.30 10.36
C PRO A 49 -11.00 12.72 8.97
N PRO A 50 -12.01 12.45 8.11
CA PRO A 50 -11.82 12.04 6.72
C PRO A 50 -10.88 12.96 5.95
N LEU A 51 -10.15 12.43 4.95
CA LEU A 51 -9.18 13.22 4.18
C LEU A 51 -9.81 14.47 3.54
N ALA A 52 -11.00 14.34 2.97
CA ALA A 52 -11.72 15.44 2.35
C ALA A 52 -12.07 16.59 3.31
N GLN A 53 -12.06 16.34 4.63
CA GLN A 53 -12.28 17.37 5.66
C GLN A 53 -10.99 18.04 6.13
N LYS A 54 -9.83 17.49 5.75
CA LYS A 54 -8.51 18.01 6.14
C LYS A 54 -7.95 19.03 5.15
N VAL A 55 -8.54 19.13 3.98
CA VAL A 55 -8.08 20.00 2.89
C VAL A 55 -9.21 20.92 2.43
N ARG A 56 -8.86 22.03 1.79
CA ARG A 56 -9.79 22.98 1.21
C ARG A 56 -9.32 23.40 -0.19
N PRO A 57 -10.22 23.79 -1.09
CA PRO A 57 -9.83 24.31 -2.41
C PRO A 57 -8.78 25.43 -2.29
N GLY A 58 -7.68 25.29 -3.04
CA GLY A 58 -6.54 26.20 -3.02
C GLY A 58 -5.40 25.80 -2.06
N ASP A 59 -5.57 24.77 -1.23
CA ASP A 59 -4.46 24.20 -0.46
C ASP A 59 -3.42 23.55 -1.38
N LYS A 60 -2.14 23.66 -0.98
CA LYS A 60 -1.04 22.91 -1.60
C LYS A 60 -0.75 21.66 -0.80
N VAL A 61 -0.75 20.51 -1.46
CA VAL A 61 -0.63 19.20 -0.83
C VAL A 61 0.63 18.49 -1.29
N VAL A 62 1.39 17.95 -0.34
CA VAL A 62 2.52 17.06 -0.61
C VAL A 62 2.17 15.66 -0.14
N ILE A 63 2.36 14.67 -1.00
CA ILE A 63 2.13 13.26 -0.71
C ILE A 63 3.46 12.55 -0.57
N VAL A 64 3.91 12.34 0.67
CA VAL A 64 5.13 11.56 0.91
C VAL A 64 4.85 10.08 0.64
N HIS A 65 5.55 9.50 -0.33
CA HIS A 65 5.43 8.08 -0.66
C HIS A 65 6.79 7.36 -0.60
N SER A 66 6.74 6.01 -0.56
CA SER A 66 7.97 5.20 -0.53
C SER A 66 8.69 5.22 -1.87
N ASP A 67 10.02 5.07 -1.84
CA ASP A 67 10.85 4.90 -3.03
C ASP A 67 10.72 3.49 -3.65
N ILE A 68 11.48 3.23 -4.72
CA ILE A 68 11.45 1.96 -5.46
C ILE A 68 11.95 0.75 -4.65
N THR A 69 12.63 0.98 -3.52
CA THR A 69 13.18 -0.11 -2.69
C THR A 69 12.12 -0.76 -1.79
N ARG A 70 10.92 -0.19 -1.73
CA ARG A 70 9.80 -0.72 -0.93
C ARG A 70 8.77 -1.38 -1.83
N PRO A 71 8.24 -2.55 -1.44
CA PRO A 71 7.15 -3.21 -2.16
C PRO A 71 5.79 -2.55 -1.89
N THR A 72 5.76 -1.23 -1.63
CA THR A 72 4.54 -0.47 -1.42
C THR A 72 3.84 -0.32 -2.78
N PRO A 73 2.55 -0.66 -2.89
CA PRO A 73 1.84 -0.61 -4.16
C PRO A 73 1.40 0.80 -4.55
N ASN A 74 2.38 1.68 -4.78
CA ASN A 74 2.15 3.09 -5.08
C ASN A 74 1.28 3.28 -6.34
N ASP A 75 1.45 2.42 -7.35
CA ASP A 75 0.66 2.39 -8.58
C ASP A 75 -0.83 2.14 -8.35
N ARG A 76 -1.18 1.44 -7.26
CA ARG A 76 -2.56 1.14 -6.87
C ARG A 76 -3.09 2.12 -5.83
N MET A 77 -2.24 2.62 -4.93
CA MET A 77 -2.63 3.55 -3.86
C MET A 77 -2.76 5.00 -4.30
N LEU A 78 -1.75 5.53 -5.02
CA LEU A 78 -1.71 6.95 -5.36
C LEU A 78 -2.88 7.41 -6.24
N PRO A 79 -3.36 6.64 -7.23
CA PRO A 79 -4.52 7.05 -8.02
C PRO A 79 -5.78 7.26 -7.19
N VAL A 80 -6.02 6.41 -6.18
CA VAL A 80 -7.17 6.54 -5.27
C VAL A 80 -7.03 7.79 -4.41
N LEU A 81 -5.84 8.03 -3.85
CA LEU A 81 -5.56 9.19 -3.01
C LEU A 81 -5.69 10.50 -3.79
N LEU A 82 -5.15 10.55 -5.01
CA LEU A 82 -5.26 11.71 -5.90
C LEU A 82 -6.71 12.01 -6.26
N ALA A 83 -7.50 10.99 -6.60
CA ALA A 83 -8.91 11.15 -6.91
C ALA A 83 -9.71 11.69 -5.73
N GLU A 84 -9.41 11.25 -4.50
CA GLU A 84 -10.06 11.78 -3.28
C GLU A 84 -9.71 13.25 -3.01
N LEU A 85 -8.44 13.65 -3.23
CA LEU A 85 -8.02 15.06 -3.10
C LEU A 85 -8.66 15.95 -4.17
N GLU A 86 -8.75 15.47 -5.41
CA GLU A 86 -9.43 16.18 -6.51
C GLU A 86 -10.93 16.33 -6.25
N ALA A 87 -11.57 15.28 -5.73
CA ALA A 87 -12.98 15.33 -5.32
C ALA A 87 -13.21 16.31 -4.16
N ALA A 88 -12.20 16.52 -3.30
CA ALA A 88 -12.21 17.54 -2.25
C ALA A 88 -11.88 18.97 -2.76
N GLY A 89 -11.64 19.13 -4.07
CA GLY A 89 -11.42 20.42 -4.73
C GLY A 89 -9.96 20.87 -4.81
N ILE A 90 -9.00 19.98 -4.58
CA ILE A 90 -7.58 20.27 -4.79
C ILE A 90 -7.24 20.12 -6.26
N ALA A 91 -6.71 21.17 -6.88
CA ALA A 91 -6.27 21.10 -8.27
C ALA A 91 -5.03 20.22 -8.39
N ARG A 92 -4.94 19.40 -9.44
CA ARG A 92 -3.78 18.52 -9.67
C ARG A 92 -2.44 19.26 -9.65
N ALA A 93 -2.43 20.51 -10.14
CA ALA A 93 -1.23 21.34 -10.17
C ALA A 93 -0.73 21.77 -8.77
N ASP A 94 -1.59 21.69 -7.76
CA ASP A 94 -1.25 22.01 -6.37
C ASP A 94 -0.84 20.77 -5.57
N ILE A 95 -0.74 19.59 -6.22
CA ILE A 95 -0.31 18.33 -5.60
C ILE A 95 1.11 18.00 -6.05
N THR A 96 2.00 17.76 -5.08
CA THR A 96 3.36 17.25 -5.31
C THR A 96 3.49 15.83 -4.74
N LEU A 97 4.18 14.95 -5.47
CA LEU A 97 4.55 13.61 -5.04
C LEU A 97 6.01 13.59 -4.58
#